data_AF-A0A6C0KXB1-F1
#
_entry.id   AF-A0A6C0KXB1-F1
#
_cell.length_a   1.000
_cell.length_b   1.000
_cell.length_c   1.000
_cell.angle_alpha   90.00
_cell.angle_beta   90.00
_cell.angle_gamma   90.00
#
_symmetry.space_group_name_H-M   'P 1'
#
loop_
_entity.id
_entity.type
_entity.pdbx_description
1 polymer ?
#
loop_
_entity_poly.entity_id
_entity_poly.type
_entity_poly.pdbx_seq_one_letter_code
_entity_poly.pdbx_strand_id
1 'polypeptide(L)'
;MYTYKVDPNKINTGFKEYSHFLITIRGVFLALILFCASFLAPYIGCNYQTKLKTSMTMRYLLLFLVIYFSINLVDSDIDGVENPLFSIVKSAFVFFIFLLLNAIESSSIIITLVLFTLLIISSKYYSYFKNSTHNPDETVLTLFTVVQIILAFSIIVLLVISTVFSKNKKSFSDYFYLNRCAKSSLEFKRK
;
A
#
# COMPACT_ATOMS: atom_id res chain seq x y z
N MET A 1 -12.57 -43.18 -31.96
CA MET A 1 -12.30 -42.34 -30.78
C MET A 1 -11.38 -41.22 -31.24
N TYR A 2 -11.94 -40.05 -31.58
CA TYR A 2 -11.16 -38.93 -32.12
C TYR A 2 -10.56 -38.14 -30.96
N THR A 3 -9.26 -38.27 -30.74
CA THR A 3 -8.53 -37.43 -29.80
C THR A 3 -8.15 -36.13 -30.50
N TYR A 4 -8.84 -35.05 -30.14
CA TYR A 4 -8.46 -33.70 -30.54
C TYR A 4 -7.15 -33.34 -29.81
N LYS A 5 -6.09 -33.07 -30.58
CA LYS A 5 -4.87 -32.46 -30.05
C LYS A 5 -5.19 -30.99 -29.74
N VAL A 6 -5.40 -30.68 -28.46
CA VAL A 6 -5.52 -29.29 -28.02
C VAL A 6 -4.11 -28.71 -27.97
N ASP A 7 -3.90 -27.63 -28.72
CA ASP A 7 -2.65 -26.90 -28.73
C ASP A 7 -2.44 -26.20 -27.37
N PRO A 8 -1.44 -26.57 -26.56
CA PRO A 8 -1.27 -26.06 -25.20
C PRO A 8 -1.03 -24.55 -25.16
N ASN A 9 -0.56 -23.96 -26.26
CA ASN A 9 -0.32 -22.52 -26.36
C ASN A 9 -1.61 -21.70 -26.49
N LYS A 10 -2.72 -22.30 -26.94
CA LYS A 10 -4.02 -21.62 -27.10
C LYS A 10 -4.85 -21.60 -25.80
N ILE A 11 -4.56 -22.53 -24.87
CA ILE A 11 -5.18 -22.57 -23.54
C ILE A 11 -4.57 -21.47 -22.66
N ASN A 12 -3.24 -21.27 -22.73
CA ASN A 12 -2.53 -20.32 -21.86
C ASN A 12 -2.89 -18.85 -22.10
N THR A 13 -3.32 -18.46 -23.30
CA THR A 13 -3.69 -17.07 -23.59
C THR A 13 -5.04 -16.68 -22.98
N GLY A 14 -6.03 -17.57 -23.02
CA GLY A 14 -7.36 -17.32 -22.43
C GLY A 14 -7.35 -17.23 -20.91
N PHE A 15 -6.54 -18.05 -20.22
CA PHE A 15 -6.37 -17.96 -18.77
C PHE A 15 -5.62 -16.69 -18.32
N LYS A 16 -4.64 -16.21 -19.12
CA LYS A 16 -3.93 -14.95 -18.85
C LYS A 16 -4.81 -13.72 -19.03
N GLU A 17 -5.68 -13.71 -20.03
CA GLU A 17 -6.60 -12.58 -20.24
C GLU A 17 -7.68 -12.53 -19.14
N TYR A 18 -8.20 -13.69 -18.72
CA TYR A 18 -9.11 -13.81 -17.57
C TYR A 18 -8.47 -13.36 -16.26
N SER A 19 -7.18 -13.66 -16.05
CA SER A 19 -6.49 -13.26 -14.82
C SER A 19 -6.26 -11.75 -14.73
N HIS A 20 -5.90 -11.07 -15.82
CA HIS A 20 -5.78 -9.60 -15.84
C HIS A 20 -7.11 -8.89 -15.54
N PHE A 21 -8.22 -9.41 -16.07
CA PHE A 21 -9.56 -8.89 -15.76
C PHE A 21 -9.92 -9.08 -14.28
N LEU A 22 -9.66 -10.26 -13.72
CA LEU A 22 -9.90 -10.54 -12.30
C LEU A 22 -9.06 -9.65 -11.38
N ILE A 23 -7.80 -9.39 -11.72
CA ILE A 23 -6.92 -8.47 -10.97
C ILE A 23 -7.52 -7.07 -10.94
N THR A 24 -7.98 -6.60 -12.09
CA THR A 24 -8.58 -5.26 -12.22
C THR A 24 -9.86 -5.15 -11.39
N ILE A 25 -10.72 -6.16 -11.42
CA ILE A 25 -11.94 -6.21 -10.59
C ILE A 25 -11.60 -6.22 -9.10
N ARG A 26 -10.60 -7.00 -8.67
CA ARG A 26 -10.14 -7.01 -7.26
C ARG A 26 -9.66 -5.64 -6.82
N GLY A 27 -8.92 -4.94 -7.68
CA GLY A 27 -8.47 -3.57 -7.43
C GLY A 27 -9.64 -2.58 -7.29
N VAL A 28 -10.62 -2.62 -8.20
CA VAL A 28 -11.82 -1.77 -8.14
C VAL A 28 -12.64 -2.07 -6.88
N PHE A 29 -12.82 -3.35 -6.55
CA PHE A 29 -13.52 -3.77 -5.34
C PHE A 29 -12.83 -3.28 -4.06
N LEU A 30 -11.49 -3.35 -4.00
CA LEU A 30 -10.70 -2.82 -2.89
C LEU A 30 -10.90 -1.31 -2.74
N ALA A 31 -10.84 -0.56 -3.85
CA ALA A 31 -11.08 0.89 -3.83
C ALA A 31 -12.49 1.22 -3.30
N LEU A 32 -13.51 0.47 -3.72
CA LEU A 32 -14.89 0.65 -3.24
C LEU A 32 -15.01 0.38 -1.74
N ILE A 33 -14.39 -0.69 -1.23
CA ILE A 33 -14.34 -0.97 0.22
C ILE A 33 -13.71 0.20 0.98
N LEU A 34 -12.60 0.76 0.48
CA LEU A 34 -11.93 1.89 1.12
C LEU A 34 -12.83 3.13 1.20
N PHE A 35 -13.57 3.44 0.13
CA PHE A 35 -14.54 4.54 0.15
C PHE A 35 -15.71 4.27 1.12
N CYS A 36 -16.18 3.02 1.17
CA CYS A 36 -17.27 2.62 2.05
C CYS A 36 -16.85 2.51 3.53
N ALA A 37 -15.57 2.31 3.83
CA ALA A 37 -15.07 2.04 5.19
C ALA A 37 -15.48 3.13 6.20
N SER A 38 -15.47 4.41 5.80
CA SER A 38 -15.91 5.51 6.66
C SER A 38 -17.41 5.49 6.96
N PHE A 39 -18.23 5.00 6.02
CA PHE A 39 -19.68 4.91 6.17
C PHE A 39 -20.13 3.68 6.97
N LEU A 40 -19.33 2.60 6.97
CA LEU A 40 -19.63 1.40 7.75
C LEU A 40 -19.34 1.56 9.25
N ALA A 41 -18.47 2.51 9.63
CA ALA A 41 -18.03 2.70 11.00
C ALA A 41 -19.18 2.86 12.03
N PRO A 42 -20.29 3.57 11.75
CA PRO A 42 -21.42 3.69 12.68
C PRO A 42 -22.27 2.42 12.84
N TYR A 43 -22.22 1.49 11.88
CA TYR A 43 -22.99 0.24 11.90
C TYR A 43 -22.32 -0.86 12.74
N ILE A 44 -21.08 -0.65 13.17
CA ILE A 44 -20.39 -1.54 14.09
C ILE A 44 -21.05 -1.45 15.47
N GLY A 45 -21.27 -2.59 16.15
CA GLY A 45 -21.91 -2.60 17.47
C GLY A 45 -21.18 -1.76 18.53
N CYS A 46 -21.93 -1.19 19.49
CA CYS A 46 -21.41 -0.28 20.51
C CYS A 46 -20.24 -0.84 21.33
N ASN A 47 -20.22 -2.14 21.60
CA ASN A 47 -19.12 -2.80 22.31
C ASN A 47 -17.82 -2.78 21.49
N TYR A 48 -17.90 -3.10 20.21
CA TYR A 48 -16.76 -3.04 19.29
C TYR A 48 -16.29 -1.60 19.10
N GLN A 49 -17.21 -0.65 18.93
CA GLN A 49 -16.85 0.76 18.85
C GLN A 49 -16.13 1.25 20.11
N THR A 50 -16.60 0.86 21.29
CA THR A 50 -15.96 1.22 22.56
C THR A 50 -14.57 0.62 22.66
N LYS A 51 -14.41 -0.68 22.35
CA LYS A 51 -13.10 -1.34 22.39
C LYS A 51 -12.11 -0.77 21.38
N LEU A 52 -12.56 -0.47 20.16
CA LEU A 52 -11.74 0.21 19.14
C LEU A 52 -11.40 1.64 19.56
N LYS A 53 -12.29 2.34 20.26
CA LYS A 53 -12.01 3.70 20.77
C LYS A 53 -11.09 3.69 21.99
N THR A 54 -11.14 2.69 22.85
CA THR A 54 -10.37 2.69 24.11
C THR A 54 -9.02 1.99 23.99
N SER A 55 -8.93 0.89 23.24
CA SER A 55 -7.70 0.10 23.14
C SER A 55 -6.88 0.51 21.91
N MET A 56 -5.71 1.07 22.17
CA MET A 56 -4.71 1.39 21.14
C MET A 56 -4.20 0.12 20.43
N THR A 57 -3.99 -0.97 21.18
CA THR A 57 -3.58 -2.26 20.65
C THR A 57 -4.56 -2.80 19.59
N MET A 58 -5.86 -2.69 19.86
CA MET A 58 -6.89 -3.13 18.91
C MET A 58 -6.86 -2.33 17.60
N ARG A 59 -6.59 -1.02 17.67
CA ARG A 59 -6.47 -0.19 16.47
C ARG A 59 -5.29 -0.61 15.60
N TYR A 60 -4.14 -0.87 16.21
CA TYR A 60 -2.96 -1.32 15.49
C TYR A 60 -3.10 -2.72 14.92
N LEU A 61 -3.71 -3.63 15.67
CA LEU A 61 -4.00 -4.98 15.20
C LEU A 61 -4.94 -4.93 13.99
N LEU A 62 -6.01 -4.12 14.04
CA LEU A 62 -6.94 -3.96 12.94
C LEU A 62 -6.25 -3.34 11.71
N LEU A 63 -5.43 -2.30 11.91
CA LEU A 63 -4.66 -1.67 10.85
C LEU A 63 -3.69 -2.68 10.17
N PHE A 64 -2.97 -3.47 10.95
CA PHE A 64 -2.08 -4.52 10.43
C PHE A 64 -2.86 -5.55 9.61
N LEU A 65 -4.01 -6.02 10.11
CA LEU A 65 -4.86 -6.95 9.37
C LEU A 65 -5.35 -6.38 8.05
N VAL A 66 -5.78 -5.12 8.02
CA VAL A 66 -6.21 -4.44 6.78
C VAL A 66 -5.06 -4.39 5.77
N ILE A 67 -3.85 -4.05 6.20
CA ILE A 67 -2.66 -4.04 5.34
C ILE A 67 -2.36 -5.45 4.80
N TYR A 68 -2.33 -6.45 5.67
CA TYR A 68 -2.09 -7.84 5.29
C TYR A 68 -3.10 -8.33 4.25
N PHE A 69 -4.39 -8.12 4.48
CA PHE A 69 -5.41 -8.52 3.51
C PHE A 69 -5.31 -7.73 2.21
N SER A 70 -5.03 -6.43 2.27
CA SER A 70 -4.90 -5.60 1.06
C SER A 70 -3.76 -6.05 0.16
N ILE A 71 -2.60 -6.38 0.74
CA ILE A 71 -1.44 -6.88 -0.03
C ILE A 71 -1.79 -8.21 -0.69
N ASN A 72 -2.32 -9.18 0.07
CA ASN A 72 -2.67 -10.50 -0.47
C ASN A 72 -3.85 -10.46 -1.46
N LEU A 73 -4.70 -9.42 -1.42
CA LEU A 73 -5.79 -9.25 -2.37
C LEU A 73 -5.30 -8.66 -3.71
N VAL A 74 -4.28 -7.80 -3.66
CA VAL A 74 -3.71 -7.12 -4.84
C VAL A 74 -2.59 -7.95 -5.49
N ASP A 75 -1.81 -8.67 -4.68
CA ASP A 75 -0.72 -9.53 -5.14
C ASP A 75 -1.29 -10.89 -5.56
N SER A 76 -1.78 -10.97 -6.79
CA SER A 76 -2.18 -12.24 -7.39
C SER A 76 -0.98 -12.86 -8.09
N ASP A 77 -0.08 -13.46 -7.32
CA ASP A 77 0.95 -14.32 -7.91
C ASP A 77 0.27 -15.56 -8.48
N ILE A 78 0.13 -15.58 -9.82
CA ILE A 78 -0.48 -16.69 -10.56
C ILE A 78 0.56 -17.78 -10.86
N ASP A 79 1.86 -17.44 -10.78
CA ASP A 79 2.94 -18.29 -11.29
C ASP A 79 4.01 -18.70 -10.24
N GLY A 80 3.83 -18.36 -8.95
CA GLY A 80 4.81 -18.67 -7.91
C GLY A 80 4.17 -19.06 -6.58
N VAL A 81 4.48 -20.26 -6.08
CA VAL A 81 4.16 -20.65 -4.71
C VAL A 81 5.08 -19.86 -3.77
N GLU A 82 4.67 -18.66 -3.38
CA GLU A 82 5.38 -17.87 -2.38
C GLU A 82 5.18 -18.48 -0.99
N ASN A 83 6.24 -18.57 -0.19
CA ASN A 83 6.13 -19.03 1.20
C ASN A 83 5.30 -17.99 1.99
N PRO A 84 4.23 -18.39 2.70
CA PRO A 84 3.31 -17.47 3.38
C PRO A 84 3.97 -16.57 4.44
N LEU A 85 5.15 -16.95 4.94
CA LEU A 85 5.95 -16.10 5.82
C LEU A 85 6.42 -14.81 5.12
N PHE A 86 6.70 -14.84 3.81
CA PHE A 86 7.08 -13.63 3.08
C PHE A 86 5.94 -12.62 3.01
N SER A 87 4.70 -13.07 2.83
CA SER A 87 3.53 -12.19 2.82
C SER A 87 3.35 -11.48 4.18
N ILE A 88 3.64 -12.16 5.29
CA ILE A 88 3.62 -11.57 6.64
C ILE A 88 4.74 -10.53 6.79
N VAL A 89 5.96 -10.83 6.35
CA VAL A 89 7.11 -9.90 6.42
C VAL A 89 6.88 -8.67 5.54
N LYS A 90 6.38 -8.83 4.31
CA LYS A 90 5.96 -7.74 3.42
C LYS A 90 4.93 -6.84 4.13
N SER A 91 3.94 -7.45 4.77
CA SER A 91 2.89 -6.72 5.50
C SER A 91 3.42 -5.98 6.72
N ALA A 92 4.33 -6.59 7.48
CA ALA A 92 5.00 -5.95 8.62
C ALA A 92 5.87 -4.76 8.18
N PHE A 93 6.55 -4.88 7.04
CA PHE A 93 7.32 -3.79 6.45
C PHE A 93 6.42 -2.60 6.07
N VAL A 94 5.31 -2.85 5.36
CA VAL A 94 4.35 -1.80 4.98
C VAL A 94 3.70 -1.18 6.23
N PHE A 95 3.37 -1.99 7.24
CA PHE A 95 2.87 -1.48 8.52
C PHE A 95 3.87 -0.55 9.21
N PHE A 96 5.16 -0.91 9.22
CA PHE A 96 6.21 -0.05 9.78
C PHE A 96 6.34 1.28 9.02
N ILE A 97 6.31 1.25 7.68
CA ILE A 97 6.31 2.48 6.87
C ILE A 97 5.07 3.34 7.16
N PHE A 98 3.90 2.73 7.36
CA PHE A 98 2.68 3.46 7.72
C PHE A 98 2.78 4.12 9.09
N LEU A 99 3.41 3.47 10.08
CA LEU A 99 3.70 4.08 11.38
C LEU A 99 4.60 5.31 11.23
N LEU A 100 5.64 5.23 10.39
CA LEU A 100 6.51 6.37 10.10
C LEU A 100 5.75 7.50 9.40
N LEU A 101 4.89 7.19 8.43
CA LEU A 101 4.07 8.17 7.74
C LEU A 101 3.15 8.96 8.69
N ASN A 102 2.59 8.31 9.71
CA ASN A 102 1.76 8.99 10.71
C ASN A 102 2.54 9.95 11.61
N ALA A 103 3.86 9.78 11.73
CA ALA A 103 4.72 10.64 12.55
C ALA A 103 5.16 11.93 11.82
N ILE A 104 4.77 12.11 10.56
CA ILE A 104 5.21 13.21 9.69
C ILE A 104 4.22 14.37 9.73
N GLU A 105 4.73 15.58 9.49
CA GLU A 105 3.91 16.79 9.36
C GLU A 105 3.08 16.78 8.06
N SER A 106 1.87 17.36 8.10
CA SER A 106 0.90 17.28 7.00
C SER A 106 1.42 17.77 5.65
N SER A 107 2.35 18.73 5.61
CA SER A 107 2.97 19.25 4.39
C SER A 107 3.87 18.21 3.70
N SER A 108 4.67 17.49 4.46
CA SER A 108 5.60 16.47 3.94
C SER A 108 4.89 15.19 3.48
N ILE A 109 3.67 14.91 3.96
CA ILE A 109 2.86 13.77 3.52
C ILE A 109 2.55 13.85 2.03
N ILE A 110 2.15 15.03 1.53
CA ILE A 110 1.79 15.22 0.12
C ILE A 110 2.99 14.92 -0.78
N ILE A 111 4.17 15.46 -0.45
CA ILE A 111 5.42 15.23 -1.18
C ILE A 111 5.76 13.73 -1.19
N THR A 112 5.63 13.08 -0.03
CA THR A 112 5.92 11.65 0.11
C THR A 112 4.99 10.78 -0.74
N LEU A 113 3.69 11.11 -0.82
CA LEU A 113 2.72 10.41 -1.67
C LEU A 113 3.04 10.56 -3.16
N VAL A 114 3.47 11.75 -3.60
CA VAL A 114 3.89 11.97 -4.98
C VAL A 114 5.12 11.11 -5.31
N LEU A 115 6.11 11.05 -4.42
CA LEU A 115 7.30 10.21 -4.60
C LEU A 115 6.95 8.72 -4.66
N PHE A 116 6.06 8.23 -3.79
CA PHE A 116 5.56 6.85 -3.86
C PHE A 116 4.85 6.56 -5.19
N THR A 117 4.05 7.50 -5.68
CA THR A 117 3.35 7.36 -6.97
C THR A 117 4.35 7.25 -8.12
N LEU A 118 5.38 8.10 -8.15
CA LEU A 118 6.45 8.04 -9.15
C LEU A 118 7.23 6.72 -9.08
N LEU A 119 7.51 6.22 -7.87
CA LEU A 119 8.18 4.94 -7.66
C LEU A 119 7.37 3.77 -8.25
N ILE A 120 6.05 3.76 -8.00
CA ILE A 120 5.15 2.72 -8.53
C ILE A 120 5.09 2.79 -10.06
N ILE A 121 4.94 3.98 -10.63
CA ILE A 121 4.93 4.17 -12.09
C ILE A 121 6.25 3.68 -12.69
N SER A 122 7.39 4.06 -12.10
CA SER A 122 8.72 3.62 -12.54
C SER A 122 8.88 2.09 -12.48
N SER A 123 8.37 1.44 -11.43
CA SER A 123 8.36 -0.02 -11.29
C SER A 123 7.55 -0.70 -12.40
N LYS A 124 6.38 -0.15 -12.76
CA LYS A 124 5.57 -0.66 -13.87
C LYS A 124 6.26 -0.51 -15.22
N TYR A 125 6.89 0.64 -15.49
CA TYR A 125 7.66 0.84 -16.72
C TYR A 125 8.87 -0.08 -16.80
N TYR A 126 9.62 -0.27 -15.70
CA TYR A 126 10.72 -1.25 -15.64
C TYR A 126 10.24 -2.65 -16.03
N SER A 127 9.13 -3.12 -15.45
CA SER A 127 8.57 -4.44 -15.77
C SER A 127 8.09 -4.53 -17.21
N TYR A 128 7.53 -3.46 -17.76
CA TYR A 128 7.08 -3.40 -19.14
C TYR A 128 8.24 -3.54 -20.12
N PHE A 129 9.32 -2.77 -19.96
CA PHE A 129 10.49 -2.84 -20.85
C PHE A 129 11.25 -4.16 -20.73
N LYS A 130 11.33 -4.71 -19.51
CA LYS A 130 11.95 -6.02 -19.24
C LYS A 130 11.23 -7.16 -19.97
N ASN A 131 9.89 -7.12 -20.01
CA ASN A 131 9.09 -8.22 -20.55
C ASN A 131 8.71 -8.03 -22.03
N SER A 132 8.70 -6.81 -22.56
CA SER A 132 8.25 -6.53 -23.93
C SER A 132 9.35 -6.62 -24.98
N THR A 133 10.62 -6.68 -24.59
CA THR A 133 11.75 -6.63 -25.52
C THR A 133 12.50 -7.96 -25.53
N HIS A 134 12.66 -8.59 -26.70
CA HIS A 134 13.38 -9.87 -26.83
C HIS A 134 14.86 -9.77 -26.43
N ASN A 135 15.45 -8.58 -26.56
CA ASN A 135 16.74 -8.17 -25.99
C ASN A 135 16.53 -6.80 -25.31
N PRO A 136 16.26 -6.76 -23.99
CA PRO A 136 16.07 -5.50 -23.30
C PRO A 136 17.34 -4.65 -23.40
N ASP A 137 17.17 -3.37 -23.71
CA ASP A 137 18.27 -2.42 -23.65
C ASP A 137 18.74 -2.29 -22.19
N GLU A 138 19.90 -2.87 -21.89
CA GLU A 138 20.47 -2.90 -20.55
C GLU A 138 20.70 -1.47 -20.02
N THR A 139 20.94 -0.49 -20.89
CA THR A 139 21.13 0.91 -20.49
C THR A 139 19.82 1.52 -19.97
N VAL A 140 18.69 1.24 -20.63
CA VAL A 140 17.37 1.71 -20.19
C VAL A 140 16.95 1.01 -18.89
N LEU A 141 17.24 -0.29 -18.78
CA LEU A 141 16.90 -1.07 -17.58
C LEU A 141 17.71 -0.62 -16.34
N THR A 142 19.00 -0.35 -16.53
CA THR A 142 19.88 0.18 -15.47
C THR A 142 19.46 1.58 -15.06
N LEU A 143 19.10 2.46 -16.00
CA LEU A 143 18.57 3.79 -15.69
C LEU A 143 17.31 3.72 -14.80
N PHE A 144 16.32 2.89 -15.15
CA PHE A 144 15.13 2.74 -14.31
C PHE A 144 15.46 2.18 -12.92
N THR A 145 16.41 1.25 -12.82
CA THR A 145 16.87 0.71 -11.54
C THR A 145 17.52 1.78 -10.66
N VAL A 146 18.38 2.60 -11.24
CA VAL A 146 19.02 3.73 -10.55
C VAL A 146 17.99 4.76 -10.10
N VAL A 147 17.04 5.12 -10.97
CA VAL A 147 15.94 6.04 -10.63
C VAL A 147 15.10 5.50 -9.47
N GLN A 148 14.77 4.21 -9.45
CA GLN A 148 14.04 3.58 -8.34
C GLN A 148 14.83 3.62 -7.03
N ILE A 149 16.14 3.36 -7.08
CA ILE A 149 17.01 3.44 -5.89
C ILE A 149 17.05 4.88 -5.35
N ILE A 150 17.23 5.87 -6.23
CA ILE A 150 17.25 7.29 -5.85
C ILE A 150 15.91 7.71 -5.25
N LEU A 151 14.79 7.32 -5.87
CA LEU A 151 13.44 7.60 -5.36
C LEU A 151 13.22 6.95 -3.99
N ALA A 152 13.55 5.66 -3.84
CA ALA A 152 13.43 4.96 -2.56
C ALA A 152 14.29 5.59 -1.46
N PHE A 153 15.54 5.94 -1.78
CA PHE A 153 16.44 6.63 -0.85
C PHE A 153 15.89 8.01 -0.47
N SER A 154 15.38 8.78 -1.43
CA SER A 154 14.79 10.10 -1.17
C SER A 154 13.59 10.03 -0.23
N ILE A 155 12.74 9.00 -0.38
CA ILE A 155 11.61 8.75 0.52
C ILE A 155 12.14 8.47 1.93
N ILE A 156 13.10 7.55 2.08
CA ILE A 156 13.66 7.20 3.40
C ILE A 156 14.27 8.44 4.08
N VAL A 157 15.04 9.24 3.34
CA VAL A 157 15.63 10.49 3.86
C VAL A 157 14.55 11.48 4.29
N LEU A 158 13.49 11.64 3.50
CA LEU A 158 12.33 12.48 3.86
C LEU A 158 11.63 11.99 5.13
N LEU A 159 11.41 10.68 5.27
CA LEU A 159 10.81 10.08 6.47
C LEU A 159 11.69 10.35 7.71
N VAL A 160 13.02 10.19 7.58
CA VAL A 160 13.97 10.40 8.69
C VAL A 160 14.07 11.88 9.06
N ILE A 161 14.24 12.78 8.10
CA ILE A 161 14.30 14.23 8.36
C ILE A 161 13.00 14.70 9.00
N SER A 162 11.86 14.28 8.46
CA SER A 162 10.54 14.68 8.99
C SER A 162 10.37 14.21 10.43
N THR A 163 10.76 12.97 10.75
CA THR A 163 10.64 12.45 12.12
C THR A 163 11.64 13.08 13.08
N VAL A 164 12.88 13.37 12.66
CA VAL A 164 13.91 14.03 13.51
C VAL A 164 13.56 15.49 13.76
N PHE A 165 13.13 16.24 12.73
CA PHE A 165 12.75 17.65 12.88
C PHE A 165 11.51 17.81 13.76
N SER A 166 10.59 16.85 13.67
CA SER A 166 9.36 16.77 14.47
C SER A 166 9.64 16.53 15.97
N LYS A 167 10.75 15.86 16.33
CA LYS A 167 11.19 15.64 17.72
C LYS A 167 11.54 16.94 18.46
N ASN A 168 11.88 18.02 17.75
CA ASN A 168 12.14 19.31 18.39
C ASN A 168 10.85 20.00 18.89
N LYS A 169 9.66 19.47 18.58
CA LYS A 169 8.37 20.02 19.04
C LYS A 169 7.50 19.06 19.88
N LYS A 170 7.67 17.73 19.82
CA LYS A 170 6.94 16.74 20.66
C LYS A 170 7.73 15.44 20.89
N SER A 171 7.43 14.75 22.00
CA SER A 171 8.03 13.46 22.36
C SER A 171 7.59 12.35 21.39
N PHE A 172 8.52 11.47 21.00
CA PHE A 172 8.31 10.37 20.05
C PHE A 172 7.14 9.43 20.41
N SER A 173 6.84 9.31 21.71
CA SER A 173 5.72 8.54 22.25
C SER A 173 4.35 9.06 21.73
N ASP A 174 4.21 10.37 21.54
CA ASP A 174 2.93 11.01 21.20
C ASP A 174 2.46 10.73 19.77
N TYR A 175 3.39 10.44 18.85
CA TYR A 175 3.08 10.08 17.46
C TYR A 175 2.52 8.67 17.30
N PHE A 176 2.84 7.79 18.25
CA PHE A 176 2.25 6.45 18.28
C PHE A 176 0.81 6.52 18.81
N TYR A 177 0.43 7.49 19.63
CA TYR A 177 -0.97 7.60 20.02
C TYR A 177 -1.82 8.02 18.81
N LEU A 178 -2.54 7.06 18.23
CA LEU A 178 -3.64 7.26 17.27
C LEU A 178 -4.82 8.03 17.90
N ASN A 179 -4.59 8.94 18.84
CA ASN A 179 -5.65 9.73 19.44
C ASN A 179 -6.32 10.60 18.39
N ARG A 180 -7.62 10.88 18.58
CA ARG A 180 -8.34 11.83 17.74
C ARG A 180 -7.48 13.08 17.61
N CYS A 181 -7.35 13.61 16.40
CA CYS A 181 -7.16 15.04 16.23
C CYS A 181 -8.25 15.70 17.08
N ALA A 182 -7.86 16.22 18.24
CA ALA A 182 -8.73 17.01 19.06
C ALA A 182 -9.02 18.25 18.22
N LYS A 183 -10.19 18.21 17.58
CA LYS A 183 -11.00 19.33 17.13
C LYS A 183 -10.12 20.56 16.86
N SER A 184 -9.63 20.70 15.63
CA SER A 184 -9.35 22.04 15.14
C SER A 184 -10.62 22.82 15.40
N SER A 185 -10.44 23.84 16.22
CA SER A 185 -11.44 24.76 16.71
C SER A 185 -12.31 25.20 15.55
N LEU A 186 -13.50 24.59 15.45
CA LEU A 186 -14.74 25.32 15.18
C LEU A 186 -14.95 26.31 16.35
N GLU A 187 -14.02 27.26 16.48
CA GLU A 187 -14.37 28.65 16.74
C GLU A 187 -15.03 29.16 15.45
N PHE A 188 -16.24 28.66 15.17
CA PHE A 188 -17.21 29.49 14.48
C PHE A 188 -17.59 30.56 15.50
N LYS A 189 -16.77 31.60 15.51
CA LYS A 189 -16.94 32.82 16.30
C LYS A 189 -18.33 33.36 16.00
N ARG A 190 -19.17 33.38 17.04
CA ARG A 190 -20.35 34.24 17.25
C ARG A 190 -20.80 35.07 16.04
N LYS A 191 -21.99 34.78 15.54
CA LYS A 191 -23.15 35.66 15.69
C LYS A 191 -24.44 34.84 15.60
#